data_AF-A0A5D2TR37-F1
#
_entry.id   AF-A0A5D2TR37-F1
#
_cell.length_a   1.000
_cell.length_b   1.000
_cell.length_c   1.000
_cell.angle_alpha   90.00
_cell.angle_beta   90.00
_cell.angle_gamma   90.00
#
_symmetry.space_group_name_H-M   'P 1'
#
loop_
_entity.id
_entity.type
_entity.pdbx_description
1 polymer ?
#
loop_
_entity_poly.entity_id
_entity_poly.type
_entity_poly.pdbx_seq_one_letter_code
_entity_poly.pdbx_strand_id
1 'polypeptide(L)'
;MSSHNHLGRFGANPGFQVERKLEVDDPSEVLQIMQMQAIASSNAVCEALKDEHLQKFISDLDSSPDALNELDKAMGLDVFRIFGDKASYHLQPILSAINQ
;
A
#
# COMPACT_ATOMS: atom_id res chain seq x y z
N MET A 1 -9.62 -50.69 17.94
CA MET A 1 -10.45 -49.50 17.66
C MET A 1 -9.66 -48.60 16.73
N SER A 2 -10.18 -48.42 15.51
CA SER A 2 -9.59 -47.60 14.44
C SER A 2 -9.64 -46.11 14.74
N SER A 3 -8.61 -45.40 14.32
CA SER A 3 -8.64 -44.34 13.29
C SER A 3 -7.83 -43.10 13.63
N HIS A 4 -6.84 -42.90 12.77
CA HIS A 4 -6.17 -41.68 12.34
C HIS A 4 -7.09 -40.45 12.32
N ASN A 5 -6.58 -39.29 12.75
CA ASN A 5 -6.81 -38.00 12.09
C ASN A 5 -5.67 -37.02 12.40
N HIS A 6 -4.81 -36.90 11.39
CA HIS A 6 -3.87 -35.81 11.15
C HIS A 6 -4.66 -34.56 10.73
N LEU A 7 -4.03 -33.40 10.92
CA LEU A 7 -4.23 -32.13 10.21
C LEU A 7 -5.08 -31.06 10.93
N GLY A 8 -4.36 -30.16 11.61
CA GLY A 8 -4.78 -28.80 11.91
C GLY A 8 -3.59 -27.87 11.70
N ARG A 9 -3.13 -27.78 10.45
CA ARG A 9 -2.09 -26.88 9.95
C ARG A 9 -2.45 -25.44 10.33
N PHE A 10 -1.87 -24.91 11.42
CA PHE A 10 -1.75 -23.46 11.63
C PHE A 10 -0.64 -22.95 10.70
N GLY A 11 -0.92 -23.02 9.40
CA GLY A 11 -0.08 -22.46 8.36
C GLY A 11 -0.65 -21.11 7.95
N ALA A 12 0.13 -20.06 8.22
CA ALA A 12 0.03 -18.70 7.72
C ALA A 12 -1.20 -17.88 8.15
N ASN A 13 -0.99 -16.99 9.12
CA ASN A 13 -1.47 -15.62 8.97
C ASN A 13 -0.37 -14.65 9.41
N PRO A 14 0.52 -14.20 8.51
CA PRO A 14 1.47 -13.15 8.84
C PRO A 14 0.71 -11.82 8.93
N GLY A 15 0.48 -11.36 10.16
CA GLY A 15 0.14 -9.97 10.48
C GLY A 15 -1.19 -9.49 9.90
N PHE A 16 -2.29 -9.76 10.60
CA PHE A 16 -3.48 -8.92 10.44
C PHE A 16 -3.05 -7.49 10.83
N GLN A 17 -2.95 -6.64 9.81
CA GLN A 17 -2.53 -5.26 9.96
C GLN A 17 -3.42 -4.63 11.01
N VAL A 18 -2.81 -4.05 12.04
CA VAL A 18 -3.55 -3.26 13.04
C VAL A 18 -4.26 -2.19 12.24
N GLU A 19 -5.60 -2.23 12.19
CA GLU A 19 -6.39 -1.14 11.63
C GLU A 19 -6.06 0.12 12.43
N ARG A 20 -5.11 0.91 11.91
CA ARG A 20 -4.79 2.22 12.45
C ARG A 20 -5.94 3.13 12.06
N LYS A 21 -6.60 3.76 13.05
CA LYS A 21 -7.56 4.81 12.76
C LYS A 21 -6.83 5.95 12.04
N LEU A 22 -7.15 6.12 10.76
CA LEU A 22 -6.71 7.25 9.98
C LEU A 22 -7.72 8.39 10.17
N GLU A 23 -7.27 9.51 10.73
CA GLU A 23 -8.04 10.74 10.83
C GLU A 23 -7.55 11.68 9.72
N VAL A 24 -8.43 12.05 8.80
CA VAL A 24 -8.15 12.94 7.66
C VAL A 24 -9.05 14.17 7.77
N ASP A 25 -8.48 15.34 7.46
CA ASP A 25 -9.22 16.61 7.49
C ASP A 25 -10.16 16.72 6.28
N ASP A 26 -9.66 16.38 5.09
CA ASP A 26 -10.45 16.36 3.87
C ASP A 26 -10.63 14.92 3.32
N PRO A 27 -11.88 14.47 3.09
CA PRO A 27 -12.13 13.10 2.63
C PRO A 27 -11.69 12.84 1.18
N SER A 28 -11.42 13.88 0.37
CA SER A 28 -10.89 13.72 -0.99
C SER A 28 -9.42 13.34 -1.02
N GLU A 29 -8.70 13.50 0.10
CA GLU A 29 -7.33 13.00 0.29
C GLU A 29 -7.28 11.47 0.43
N VAL A 30 -8.41 10.83 0.72
CA VAL A 30 -8.51 9.37 0.86
C VAL A 30 -8.78 8.73 -0.50
N LEU A 31 -7.93 7.77 -0.87
CA LEU A 31 -8.15 6.97 -2.07
C LEU A 31 -9.34 6.03 -1.91
N GLN A 32 -10.23 6.05 -2.90
CA GLN A 32 -11.34 5.10 -3.00
C GLN A 32 -10.86 3.71 -3.41
N ILE A 33 -11.65 2.68 -3.10
CA ILE A 33 -11.33 1.28 -3.45
C ILE A 33 -11.03 1.12 -4.95
N MET A 34 -11.79 1.78 -5.82
CA MET A 34 -11.57 1.72 -7.28
C MET A 34 -10.21 2.29 -7.70
N GLN A 35 -9.77 3.37 -7.03
CA GLN A 35 -8.45 3.96 -7.24
C GLN A 35 -7.33 3.04 -6.75
N MET A 36 -7.51 2.43 -5.57
CA MET A 36 -6.55 1.45 -5.05
C MET A 36 -6.43 0.22 -5.96
N GLN A 37 -7.56 -0.27 -6.50
CA GLN A 37 -7.57 -1.39 -7.44
C GLN A 37 -6.85 -1.06 -8.74
N ALA A 38 -6.99 0.16 -9.27
CA ALA A 38 -6.27 0.57 -10.47
C ALA A 38 -4.75 0.65 -10.25
N ILE A 39 -4.32 1.13 -9.08
CA ILE A 39 -2.90 1.10 -8.67
C ILE A 39 -2.41 -0.35 -8.58
N ALA A 40 -3.16 -1.23 -7.91
CA ALA A 40 -2.81 -2.64 -7.75
C ALA A 40 -2.80 -3.43 -9.07
N SER A 41 -3.61 -3.02 -10.05
CA SER A 41 -3.68 -3.62 -11.39
C SER A 41 -2.54 -3.13 -12.31
N SER A 42 -1.86 -2.04 -11.95
CA SER A 42 -0.75 -1.51 -12.73
C SER A 42 0.49 -2.38 -12.58
N ASN A 43 0.94 -2.96 -13.70
CA ASN A 43 2.19 -3.70 -13.74
C ASN A 43 3.39 -2.81 -13.37
N ALA A 44 3.40 -1.55 -13.79
CA ALA A 44 4.48 -0.62 -13.51
C ALA A 44 4.62 -0.32 -12.01
N VAL A 45 3.50 -0.25 -11.29
CA VAL A 45 3.46 -0.10 -9.83
C VAL A 45 3.86 -1.41 -9.16
N CYS A 46 3.29 -2.54 -9.58
CA CYS A 46 3.61 -3.86 -9.02
C CYS A 46 5.10 -4.20 -9.19
N GLU A 47 5.70 -3.85 -10.32
CA GLU A 47 7.14 -4.00 -10.56
C GLU A 47 7.99 -3.09 -9.68
N ALA A 48 7.58 -1.83 -9.49
CA ALA A 48 8.27 -0.93 -8.55
C ALA A 48 8.21 -1.48 -7.12
N LEU A 49 7.08 -2.05 -6.71
CA LEU A 49 6.89 -2.68 -5.40
C LEU A 49 7.72 -3.95 -5.18
N LYS A 50 8.41 -4.50 -6.20
CA LYS A 50 9.36 -5.61 -5.99
C LYS A 50 10.68 -5.14 -5.39
N ASP A 51 10.93 -3.83 -5.39
CA ASP A 51 12.12 -3.26 -4.79
C ASP A 51 12.06 -3.35 -3.25
N GLU A 52 13.03 -4.04 -2.66
CA GLU A 52 13.07 -4.27 -1.20
C GLU A 52 13.28 -2.97 -0.41
N HIS A 53 14.02 -2.00 -0.96
CA HIS A 53 14.20 -0.71 -0.32
C HIS A 53 12.88 0.04 -0.28
N LEU A 54 12.15 0.05 -1.40
CA LEU A 54 10.83 0.67 -1.47
C LEU A 54 9.83 0.02 -0.50
N GLN A 55 9.77 -1.32 -0.46
CA GLN A 55 8.90 -2.04 0.48
C GLN A 55 9.22 -1.70 1.94
N LYS A 56 10.52 -1.62 2.27
CA LYS A 56 10.96 -1.25 3.60
C LYS A 56 10.55 0.17 3.94
N PHE A 57 10.73 1.14 3.03
CA PHE A 57 10.28 2.51 3.26
C PHE A 57 8.77 2.63 3.47
N ILE A 58 7.98 1.92 2.65
CA ILE A 58 6.51 1.91 2.82
C ILE A 58 6.15 1.33 4.19
N SER A 59 6.82 0.26 4.61
CA SER A 59 6.59 -0.40 5.90
C SER A 59 7.00 0.49 7.08
N ASP A 60 8.14 1.17 6.97
CA ASP A 60 8.66 2.10 7.97
C ASP A 60 7.71 3.31 8.09
N LEU A 61 7.23 3.85 6.98
CA LEU A 61 6.26 4.97 6.94
C LEU A 61 4.91 4.58 7.54
N ASP A 62 4.36 3.42 7.16
CA ASP A 62 3.09 2.90 7.69
C ASP A 62 3.16 2.60 9.19
N SER A 63 4.30 2.10 9.66
CA SER A 63 4.51 1.80 11.07
C SER A 63 4.92 3.01 11.91
N SER A 64 5.44 4.07 11.28
CA SER A 64 6.01 5.23 11.98
C SER A 64 4.95 6.00 12.78
N PRO A 65 5.29 6.46 14.00
CA PRO A 65 4.50 7.45 14.73
C PRO A 65 4.65 8.87 14.15
N ASP A 66 5.68 9.13 13.34
CA ASP A 66 5.94 10.42 12.68
C ASP A 66 6.07 10.22 11.17
N ALA A 67 4.94 9.92 10.53
CA ALA A 67 4.90 9.56 9.10
C ALA A 67 5.32 10.72 8.18
N LEU A 68 5.14 11.98 8.61
CA LEU A 68 5.52 13.16 7.82
C LEU A 68 7.05 13.28 7.68
N ASN A 69 7.81 13.07 8.76
CA ASN A 69 9.27 13.07 8.71
C ASN A 69 9.82 11.89 7.90
N GLU A 70 9.21 10.71 8.01
CA GLU A 70 9.61 9.57 7.18
C GLU A 70 9.29 9.79 5.69
N LEU A 71 8.17 10.45 5.38
CA LEU A 71 7.81 10.85 4.01
C LEU A 71 8.80 11.87 3.43
N ASP A 72 9.21 12.88 4.20
CA ASP A 72 10.21 13.87 3.77
C ASP A 72 11.54 13.20 3.38
N LYS A 73 12.03 12.29 4.23
CA LYS A 73 13.22 11.47 3.92
C LYS A 73 13.02 10.63 2.67
N ALA A 74 11.86 9.99 2.52
CA ALA A 74 11.54 9.15 1.38
C ALA A 74 11.44 9.95 0.07
N MET A 75 10.90 11.18 0.10
CA MET A 75 10.84 12.09 -1.05
C MET A 75 12.24 12.48 -1.56
N GLY A 76 13.25 12.45 -0.69
CA GLY A 76 14.66 12.61 -1.07
C GLY A 76 15.24 11.44 -1.87
N LEU A 77 14.53 10.32 -1.98
CA LEU A 77 14.98 9.11 -2.67
C LEU A 77 14.29 8.97 -4.02
N ASP A 78 15.08 8.84 -5.09
CA ASP A 78 14.54 8.71 -6.44
C ASP A 78 13.62 7.49 -6.59
N VAL A 79 13.88 6.38 -5.91
CA VAL A 79 13.05 5.16 -5.98
C VAL A 79 11.62 5.40 -5.48
N PHE A 80 11.48 6.11 -4.37
CA PHE A 80 10.17 6.43 -3.80
C PHE A 80 9.49 7.53 -4.63
N ARG A 81 10.24 8.54 -5.08
CA ARG A 81 9.70 9.60 -5.97
C ARG A 81 9.15 9.02 -7.27
N ILE A 82 9.89 8.11 -7.92
CA ILE A 82 9.47 7.44 -9.15
C ILE A 82 8.24 6.56 -8.91
N PHE A 83 8.19 5.85 -7.77
CA PHE A 83 7.01 5.08 -7.39
C PHE A 83 5.77 5.97 -7.21
N GLY A 84 5.91 7.08 -6.49
CA GLY A 84 4.84 8.05 -6.26
C GLY A 84 4.30 8.62 -7.58
N ASP A 85 5.19 8.97 -8.50
CA ASP A 85 4.81 9.47 -9.83
C ASP A 85 4.00 8.42 -10.63
N LYS A 86 4.46 7.16 -10.64
CA LYS A 86 3.74 6.05 -11.27
C LYS A 86 2.36 5.82 -10.66
N ALA A 87 2.28 5.78 -9.33
CA ALA A 87 1.01 5.61 -8.63
C ALA A 87 0.06 6.77 -8.93
N SER A 88 0.56 8.01 -8.89
CA SER A 88 -0.21 9.23 -9.17
C SER A 88 -0.71 9.29 -10.60
N TYR A 89 0.09 8.85 -11.59
CA TYR A 89 -0.33 8.76 -12.99
C TYR A 89 -1.56 7.87 -13.19
N HIS A 90 -1.68 6.77 -12.44
CA HIS A 90 -2.84 5.89 -12.50
C HIS A 90 -4.10 6.45 -11.80
N LEU A 91 -3.94 7.48 -10.97
CA LEU A 91 -5.04 8.17 -10.30
C LEU A 91 -5.64 9.30 -11.18
N GLN A 92 -4.85 9.90 -12.07
CA GLN A 92 -5.28 10.94 -13.02
C GLN A 92 -6.49 10.53 -13.89
N PRO A 93 -6.55 9.35 -14.54
CA PRO A 93 -7.69 8.97 -15.37
C PRO A 93 -8.97 8.67 -14.58
N ILE A 94 -8.87 8.32 -13.29
CA ILE A 94 -10.03 7.94 -12.46
C ILE A 94 -10.74 9.18 -11.92
N LEU A 95 -10.01 10.24 -11.57
CA LEU A 95 -10.62 11.53 -11.22
C LEU A 95 -11.43 12.12 -12.37
N SER A 96 -10.98 11.93 -13.62
CA SER A 96 -11.70 12.42 -14.81
C SER A 96 -12.99 11.64 -15.09
N ALA A 97 -13.07 10.37 -14.72
CA ALA A 97 -14.24 9.53 -14.99
C ALA A 97 -15.34 9.67 -13.93
N ILE A 98 -14.99 10.09 -12.71
CA ILE A 98 -15.93 10.27 -11.59
C ILE A 98 -16.61 11.66 -11.64
N ASN A 99 -16.04 12.63 -12.36
CA ASN A 99 -16.58 13.99 -12.51
C ASN A 99 -17.40 14.21 -13.81
N GLN A 100 -17.92 13.15 -14.45
CA GLN A 100 -18.85 13.25 -15.59
C GLN A 100 -20.23 12.69 -15.28
#